data_AF-A0A2V8VE94-F1
#
_entry.id   AF-A0A2V8VE94-F1
#
_cell.length_a   1.000
_cell.length_b   1.000
_cell.length_c   1.000
_cell.angle_alpha   90.00
_cell.angle_beta   90.00
_cell.angle_gamma   90.00
#
_symmetry.space_group_name_H-M   'P 1'
#
loop_
_entity.id
_entity.type
_entity.pdbx_description
1 polymer ?
#
loop_
_entity_poly.entity_id
_entity_poly.type
_entity_poly.pdbx_seq_one_letter_code
_entity_poly.pdbx_strand_id
1 'polypeptide(L)'
;AADDPKQLGQKLDLAAAYVLEGMFEEARPLLDSLPDKLRKPPGDAARGYSPEAGTARRLAFQWTLLHETLDPGKHDAFDLLVDALTAQNSGVDERDSVSSILWMKVFARYAKREGYPVIGAYVLRGFSDYLGYLLDPRRSAEPAERVAAAAQNDEVTREIARLAEGAPDADGTTGAGADRVGATLVRLLDAPRIVPFREVPLPSPFKPMGLTEEQEDARWEELLKPFSFPEDFAPVRAERQGDEAVAIGASQDYDPVGEISRGAYWVIRSRDGGRTWGKPIYTGLRIQSPYVVRRLSNAPLLAGDHLQVEVKIEELDASSITFPPIGLRAKRVQEGLLLQIPFADLERDSDADGLTDLAEERLVTDPQSPDTDGDGLLDGNDPLPQVSWTAVMDDRARALVAVLGRISHMKSMAIIHEIPASGEKSVDIMARARRATLTDERTTFIVADRQDFRSLLTTSRTVVLTAGELELARKKFGPIYAYRLPLFVLDHQQRRGLVIWDASWVGGSLKLRRSGPDWEVETMSDWIT
;
A
#
# COMPACT_ATOMS: atom_id res chain seq x y z
N ALA A 1 -37.50 -2.26 33.38
CA ALA A 1 -37.30 -3.71 33.15
C ALA A 1 -37.34 -4.04 31.66
N ALA A 2 -38.43 -3.77 30.91
CA ALA A 2 -38.55 -4.08 29.48
C ALA A 2 -37.65 -3.25 28.52
N ASP A 3 -37.05 -2.18 29.03
CA ASP A 3 -36.30 -1.17 28.28
C ASP A 3 -34.81 -1.13 28.62
N ASP A 4 -34.31 -2.10 29.41
CA ASP A 4 -32.90 -2.21 29.78
C ASP A 4 -32.03 -2.52 28.54
N PRO A 5 -31.08 -1.64 28.16
CA PRO A 5 -30.24 -1.83 26.97
C PRO A 5 -29.50 -3.17 26.93
N LYS A 6 -29.12 -3.71 28.09
CA LYS A 6 -28.45 -5.02 28.17
C LYS A 6 -29.38 -6.16 27.75
N GLN A 7 -30.62 -6.17 28.24
CA GLN A 7 -31.62 -7.17 27.88
C GLN A 7 -32.05 -7.05 26.41
N LEU A 8 -32.15 -5.83 25.90
CA LEU A 8 -32.44 -5.58 24.48
C LEU A 8 -31.30 -6.12 23.60
N GLY A 9 -30.04 -5.86 23.97
CA GLY A 9 -28.87 -6.41 23.29
C GLY A 9 -28.86 -7.94 23.25
N GLN A 10 -29.12 -8.60 24.39
CA GLN A 10 -29.17 -10.08 24.45
C GLN A 10 -30.26 -10.68 23.55
N LYS A 11 -31.42 -10.04 23.44
CA LYS A 11 -32.48 -10.47 22.52
C LYS A 11 -32.07 -10.30 21.06
N LEU A 12 -31.41 -9.20 20.71
CA LEU A 12 -30.87 -8.97 19.38
C LEU A 12 -29.76 -9.98 19.04
N ASP A 13 -28.86 -10.28 19.98
CA ASP A 13 -27.80 -11.29 19.79
C ASP A 13 -28.40 -12.69 19.55
N LEU A 14 -29.47 -13.06 20.27
CA LEU A 14 -30.17 -14.33 20.05
C LEU A 14 -30.85 -14.38 18.68
N ALA A 15 -31.53 -13.30 18.27
CA ALA A 15 -32.13 -13.20 16.95
C ALA A 15 -31.08 -13.25 15.83
N ALA A 16 -29.92 -12.61 16.03
CA ALA A 16 -28.76 -12.67 15.13
C ALA A 16 -28.23 -14.11 14.98
N ALA A 17 -28.10 -14.84 16.09
CA ALA A 17 -27.70 -16.25 16.05
C ALA A 17 -28.69 -17.10 15.25
N TYR A 18 -30.00 -16.94 15.47
CA TYR A 18 -31.02 -17.63 14.67
C TYR A 18 -30.94 -17.28 13.17
N VAL A 19 -30.72 -16.01 12.83
CA VAL A 19 -30.52 -15.58 11.44
C VAL A 19 -29.30 -16.27 10.81
N LEU A 20 -28.18 -16.40 11.53
CA LEU A 20 -26.99 -17.10 11.03
C LEU A 20 -27.24 -18.60 10.82
N GLU A 21 -28.04 -19.23 11.66
CA GLU A 21 -28.44 -20.64 11.50
C GLU A 21 -29.58 -20.85 10.49
N GLY A 22 -30.12 -19.78 9.89
CA GLY A 22 -31.25 -19.87 8.95
C GLY A 22 -32.62 -20.10 9.61
N MET A 23 -32.71 -19.95 10.93
CA MET A 23 -33.91 -20.10 11.76
C MET A 23 -34.75 -18.80 11.74
N PHE A 24 -35.25 -18.43 10.56
CA PHE A 24 -35.93 -17.14 10.36
C PHE A 24 -37.28 -17.05 11.08
N GLU A 25 -38.00 -18.17 11.22
CA GLU A 25 -39.29 -18.24 11.91
C GLU A 25 -39.13 -18.04 13.43
N GLU A 26 -37.99 -18.40 13.99
CA GLU A 26 -37.62 -18.17 15.39
C GLU A 26 -37.10 -16.75 15.63
N ALA A 27 -36.44 -16.15 14.64
CA ALA A 27 -35.90 -14.80 14.71
C ALA A 27 -36.99 -13.71 14.67
N ARG A 28 -38.01 -13.85 13.80
CA ARG A 28 -39.05 -12.82 13.61
C ARG A 28 -39.80 -12.45 14.90
N PRO A 29 -40.34 -13.40 15.69
CA PRO A 29 -41.08 -13.05 16.91
C PRO A 29 -40.21 -12.35 17.96
N LEU A 30 -38.92 -12.69 18.03
CA LEU A 30 -37.99 -12.02 18.93
C LEU A 30 -37.80 -10.57 18.52
N LEU A 31 -37.58 -10.31 17.23
CA LEU A 31 -37.38 -8.97 16.69
C LEU A 31 -38.65 -8.11 16.83
N ASP A 32 -39.83 -8.70 16.62
CA ASP A 32 -41.13 -8.03 16.76
C ASP A 32 -41.46 -7.70 18.22
N SER A 33 -40.92 -8.47 19.18
CA SER A 33 -41.10 -8.23 20.61
C SER A 33 -40.34 -7.02 21.16
N LEU A 34 -39.45 -6.43 20.34
CA LEU A 34 -38.61 -5.32 20.76
C LEU A 34 -39.34 -3.98 20.68
N PRO A 35 -39.02 -3.00 21.55
CA PRO A 35 -39.74 -1.73 21.62
C PRO A 35 -39.59 -0.88 20.35
N ASP A 36 -40.65 -0.18 19.96
CA ASP A 36 -40.70 0.68 18.77
C ASP A 36 -39.60 1.75 18.72
N LYS A 37 -39.06 2.16 19.87
CA LYS A 37 -37.96 3.14 19.95
C LYS A 37 -36.68 2.67 19.26
N LEU A 38 -36.48 1.36 19.07
CA LEU A 38 -35.36 0.81 18.30
C LEU A 38 -35.57 0.92 16.78
N ARG A 39 -36.82 1.12 16.33
CA ARG A 39 -37.17 1.26 14.90
C ARG A 39 -36.87 2.65 14.34
N LYS A 40 -36.49 3.60 15.20
CA LYS A 40 -36.14 4.97 14.82
C LYS A 40 -34.77 5.30 15.41
N PRO A 41 -33.75 5.64 14.59
CA PRO A 41 -32.51 6.16 15.14
C PRO A 41 -32.81 7.46 15.91
N PRO A 42 -32.08 7.76 16.99
CA PRO A 42 -32.21 9.05 17.68
C PRO A 42 -31.90 10.18 16.70
N GLY A 43 -32.78 11.18 16.59
CA GLY A 43 -32.63 12.27 15.63
C GLY A 43 -31.36 13.13 15.86
N ASP A 44 -30.94 13.87 14.83
CA ASP A 44 -29.75 14.73 14.78
C ASP A 44 -29.58 15.74 15.93
N ALA A 45 -30.63 15.96 16.73
CA ALA A 45 -30.58 16.81 17.92
C ALA A 45 -29.69 16.25 19.05
N ALA A 46 -29.27 14.98 18.99
CA ALA A 46 -28.35 14.35 19.93
C ALA A 46 -26.86 14.48 19.51
N ARG A 47 -26.42 15.69 19.13
CA ARG A 47 -24.99 16.02 18.88
C ARG A 47 -24.14 16.04 20.16
N GLY A 48 -24.70 15.65 21.31
CA GLY A 48 -23.93 15.41 22.54
C GLY A 48 -23.42 13.98 22.56
N TYR A 49 -22.11 13.80 22.70
CA TYR A 49 -21.50 12.50 22.89
C TYR A 49 -21.81 11.96 24.30
N SER A 50 -22.63 10.90 24.38
CA SER A 50 -22.86 10.14 25.62
C SER A 50 -22.85 8.63 25.34
N PRO A 51 -22.33 7.79 26.27
CA PRO A 51 -22.34 6.33 26.13
C PRO A 51 -23.74 5.73 25.89
N GLU A 52 -24.77 6.34 26.46
CA GLU A 52 -26.18 5.94 26.29
C GLU A 52 -26.66 6.20 24.87
N ALA A 53 -26.29 7.34 24.27
CA ALA A 53 -26.61 7.66 22.89
C ALA A 53 -25.92 6.71 21.91
N GLY A 54 -24.65 6.37 22.17
CA GLY A 54 -23.91 5.35 21.41
C GLY A 54 -24.57 3.97 21.48
N THR A 55 -24.95 3.54 22.69
CA THR A 55 -25.67 2.27 22.90
C THR A 55 -27.02 2.25 22.17
N ALA A 56 -27.77 3.35 22.20
CA ALA A 56 -29.06 3.43 21.51
C ALA A 56 -28.91 3.36 19.99
N ARG A 57 -27.93 4.08 19.41
CA ARG A 57 -27.62 4.01 17.96
C ARG A 57 -27.22 2.59 17.55
N ARG A 58 -26.37 1.94 18.35
CA ARG A 58 -25.95 0.55 18.14
C ARG A 58 -27.13 -0.42 18.06
N LEU A 59 -28.00 -0.40 19.07
CA LEU A 59 -29.16 -1.30 19.13
C LEU A 59 -30.16 -1.03 18.00
N ALA A 60 -30.35 0.24 17.61
CA ALA A 60 -31.22 0.61 16.49
C ALA A 60 -30.66 0.12 15.15
N PHE A 61 -29.36 0.25 14.94
CA PHE A 61 -28.69 -0.30 13.75
C PHE A 61 -28.81 -1.82 13.69
N GLN A 62 -28.48 -2.51 14.79
CA GLN A 62 -28.56 -3.97 14.90
C GLN A 62 -29.98 -4.49 14.62
N TRP A 63 -31.00 -3.81 15.15
CA TRP A 63 -32.39 -4.10 14.84
C TRP A 63 -32.68 -3.91 13.34
N THR A 64 -32.25 -2.80 12.76
CA THR A 64 -32.47 -2.48 11.34
C THR A 64 -31.82 -3.51 10.42
N LEU A 65 -30.58 -3.91 10.72
CA LEU A 65 -29.85 -4.92 9.96
C LEU A 65 -30.56 -6.29 10.00
N LEU A 66 -31.02 -6.73 11.17
CA LEU A 66 -31.80 -7.98 11.27
C LEU A 66 -33.15 -7.86 10.56
N HIS A 67 -33.82 -6.72 10.69
CA HIS A 67 -35.07 -6.44 10.02
C HIS A 67 -34.90 -6.57 8.51
N GLU A 68 -33.95 -5.85 7.90
CA GLU A 68 -33.68 -5.95 6.46
C GLU A 68 -33.23 -7.37 6.07
N THR A 69 -32.54 -8.09 6.95
CA THR A 69 -32.15 -9.49 6.71
C THR A 69 -33.37 -10.43 6.64
N LEU A 70 -34.45 -10.13 7.36
CA LEU A 70 -35.67 -10.95 7.41
C LEU A 70 -36.78 -10.46 6.46
N ASP A 71 -36.92 -9.15 6.28
CA ASP A 71 -37.90 -8.48 5.43
C ASP A 71 -37.21 -7.37 4.60
N PRO A 72 -36.64 -7.70 3.44
CA PRO A 72 -35.82 -6.79 2.67
C PRO A 72 -36.61 -5.66 2.00
N GLY A 73 -35.97 -4.51 1.82
CA GLY A 73 -36.42 -3.46 0.91
C GLY A 73 -37.07 -2.26 1.58
N LYS A 74 -36.91 -2.07 2.91
CA LYS A 74 -37.32 -0.81 3.55
C LYS A 74 -36.23 0.25 3.52
N HIS A 75 -34.97 -0.17 3.43
CA HIS A 75 -33.80 0.70 3.37
C HIS A 75 -33.00 0.44 2.10
N ASP A 76 -32.28 1.46 1.63
CA ASP A 76 -31.27 1.25 0.60
C ASP A 76 -30.10 0.48 1.20
N ALA A 77 -29.83 -0.71 0.65
CA ALA A 77 -28.80 -1.60 1.17
C ALA A 77 -27.39 -0.98 1.13
N PHE A 78 -27.07 -0.19 0.10
CA PHE A 78 -25.77 0.45 -0.01
C PHE A 78 -25.58 1.51 1.06
N ASP A 79 -26.60 2.35 1.32
CA ASP A 79 -26.53 3.33 2.42
C ASP A 79 -26.38 2.64 3.77
N LEU A 80 -27.19 1.61 4.04
CA LEU A 80 -27.13 0.88 5.31
C LEU A 80 -25.74 0.27 5.56
N LEU A 81 -25.11 -0.28 4.53
CA LEU A 81 -23.76 -0.85 4.60
C LEU A 81 -22.69 0.24 4.76
N VAL A 82 -22.77 1.34 4.01
CA VAL A 82 -21.80 2.45 4.07
C VAL A 82 -21.88 3.17 5.40
N ASP A 83 -23.07 3.49 5.89
CA ASP A 83 -23.29 4.15 7.18
C ASP A 83 -22.65 3.37 8.33
N ALA A 84 -22.75 2.03 8.28
CA ALA A 84 -22.12 1.14 9.26
C ALA A 84 -20.60 1.24 9.28
N LEU A 85 -19.97 1.42 8.11
CA LEU A 85 -18.52 1.56 7.97
C LEU A 85 -18.04 2.96 8.36
N THR A 86 -18.79 4.00 7.99
CA THR A 86 -18.36 5.39 8.22
C THR A 86 -18.58 5.85 9.65
N ALA A 87 -19.54 5.25 10.36
CA ALA A 87 -19.70 5.42 11.81
C ALA A 87 -18.48 4.90 12.61
N GLN A 88 -17.64 4.02 12.04
CA GLN A 88 -16.44 3.50 12.71
C GLN A 88 -15.23 4.46 12.65
N ASN A 89 -15.20 5.42 11.72
CA ASN A 89 -14.03 6.24 11.42
C ASN A 89 -14.04 7.63 12.10
N SER A 90 -14.97 7.90 13.01
CA SER A 90 -15.17 9.22 13.62
C SER A 90 -14.28 9.49 14.85
N GLY A 91 -13.46 8.52 15.29
CA GLY A 91 -12.64 8.65 16.52
C GLY A 91 -13.47 8.74 17.81
N VAL A 92 -14.78 8.58 17.67
CA VAL A 92 -15.77 8.48 18.73
C VAL A 92 -15.80 7.01 19.15
N ASP A 93 -16.06 6.71 20.43
CA ASP A 93 -16.29 5.34 20.94
C ASP A 93 -17.64 4.79 20.43
N GLU A 94 -17.86 4.87 19.11
CA GLU A 94 -18.91 4.24 18.30
C GLU A 94 -18.48 2.84 17.84
N ARG A 95 -17.42 2.28 18.45
CA ARG A 95 -17.19 0.83 18.47
C ARG A 95 -18.47 0.19 19.01
N ASP A 96 -19.30 -0.44 18.16
CA ASP A 96 -19.85 -1.79 18.46
C ASP A 96 -21.02 -2.28 17.59
N SER A 97 -21.53 -1.52 16.61
CA SER A 97 -22.68 -1.99 15.80
C SER A 97 -22.43 -3.32 15.11
N VAL A 98 -21.20 -3.52 14.62
CA VAL A 98 -20.72 -4.77 14.02
C VAL A 98 -19.36 -5.19 14.57
N SER A 99 -18.99 -4.82 15.81
CA SER A 99 -17.65 -5.12 16.34
C SER A 99 -17.48 -6.56 16.81
N SER A 100 -18.57 -7.23 17.18
CA SER A 100 -18.50 -8.63 17.58
C SER A 100 -18.56 -9.50 16.34
N ILE A 101 -17.85 -10.63 16.38
CA ILE A 101 -17.84 -11.60 15.29
C ILE A 101 -19.26 -12.06 14.88
N LEU A 102 -20.18 -12.16 15.84
CA LEU A 102 -21.58 -12.46 15.59
C LEU A 102 -22.21 -11.45 14.62
N TRP A 103 -22.07 -10.16 14.92
CA TRP A 103 -22.64 -9.09 14.11
C TRP A 103 -21.89 -8.86 12.80
N MET A 104 -20.57 -9.08 12.78
CA MET A 104 -19.80 -9.08 11.53
C MET A 104 -20.29 -10.15 10.56
N LYS A 105 -20.60 -11.35 11.05
CA LYS A 105 -21.15 -12.43 10.22
C LYS A 105 -22.55 -12.11 9.70
N VAL A 106 -23.43 -11.53 10.54
CA VAL A 106 -24.77 -11.08 10.10
C VAL A 106 -24.64 -10.01 9.03
N PHE A 107 -23.79 -9.01 9.27
CA PHE A 107 -23.50 -7.94 8.33
C PHE A 107 -22.95 -8.47 7.00
N ALA A 108 -21.98 -9.39 7.06
CA ALA A 108 -21.38 -9.97 5.87
C ALA A 108 -22.37 -10.83 5.08
N ARG A 109 -23.25 -11.58 5.76
CA ARG A 109 -24.33 -12.34 5.12
C ARG A 109 -25.34 -11.42 4.45
N TYR A 110 -25.74 -10.34 5.11
CA TYR A 110 -26.60 -9.31 4.54
C TYR A 110 -25.93 -8.68 3.31
N ALA A 111 -24.67 -8.25 3.43
CA ALA A 111 -23.90 -7.67 2.34
C ALA A 111 -23.80 -8.62 1.13
N LYS A 112 -23.52 -9.91 1.35
CA LYS A 112 -23.51 -10.93 0.27
C LYS A 112 -24.87 -11.04 -0.42
N ARG A 113 -25.95 -11.12 0.36
CA ARG A 113 -27.32 -11.23 -0.19
C ARG A 113 -27.68 -10.03 -1.05
N GLU A 114 -27.29 -8.84 -0.62
CA GLU A 114 -27.52 -7.57 -1.33
C GLU A 114 -26.52 -7.33 -2.47
N GLY A 115 -25.65 -8.28 -2.80
CA GLY A 115 -24.69 -8.17 -3.91
C GLY A 115 -23.46 -7.31 -3.62
N TYR A 116 -23.12 -7.11 -2.34
CA TYR A 116 -21.91 -6.42 -1.87
C TYR A 116 -21.00 -7.33 -1.02
N PRO A 117 -20.60 -8.53 -1.50
CA PRO A 117 -19.76 -9.45 -0.72
C PRO A 117 -18.42 -8.84 -0.30
N VAL A 118 -17.87 -7.92 -1.11
CA VAL A 118 -16.61 -7.21 -0.83
C VAL A 118 -16.70 -6.33 0.43
N ILE A 119 -17.86 -5.73 0.72
CA ILE A 119 -18.08 -4.95 1.95
C ILE A 119 -18.07 -5.87 3.17
N GLY A 120 -18.75 -7.02 3.08
CA GLY A 120 -18.74 -8.03 4.14
C GLY A 120 -17.34 -8.58 4.41
N ALA A 121 -16.60 -8.89 3.34
CA ALA A 121 -15.24 -9.38 3.43
C ALA A 121 -14.28 -8.35 4.03
N TYR A 122 -14.45 -7.06 3.73
CA TYR A 122 -13.66 -5.98 4.32
C TYR A 122 -13.77 -5.95 5.85
N VAL A 123 -14.98 -6.01 6.39
CA VAL A 123 -15.20 -6.00 7.86
C VAL A 123 -14.57 -7.23 8.52
N LEU A 124 -14.74 -8.40 7.93
CA LEU A 124 -14.17 -9.64 8.46
C LEU A 124 -12.63 -9.66 8.37
N ARG A 125 -12.05 -9.10 7.31
CA ARG A 125 -10.59 -8.95 7.19
C ARG A 125 -10.02 -8.08 8.29
N GLY A 126 -10.65 -6.95 8.60
CA GLY A 126 -10.22 -6.09 9.71
C GLY A 126 -10.19 -6.82 11.06
N PHE A 127 -11.14 -7.73 11.30
CA PHE A 127 -11.12 -8.58 12.48
C PHE A 127 -10.05 -9.68 12.42
N SER A 128 -9.85 -10.30 11.25
CA SER A 128 -8.76 -11.26 11.03
C SER A 128 -7.39 -10.63 11.29
N ASP A 129 -7.17 -9.39 10.86
CA ASP A 129 -5.94 -8.63 11.11
C ASP A 129 -5.72 -8.39 12.61
N TYR A 130 -6.78 -8.05 13.35
CA TYR A 130 -6.74 -7.93 14.81
C TYR A 130 -6.40 -9.27 15.50
N LEU A 131 -6.99 -10.37 15.04
CA LEU A 131 -6.63 -11.70 15.55
C LEU A 131 -5.18 -12.05 15.21
N GLY A 132 -4.70 -11.70 14.01
CA GLY A 132 -3.30 -11.84 13.61
C GLY A 132 -2.34 -11.10 14.53
N TYR A 133 -2.71 -9.89 14.97
CA TYR A 133 -1.97 -9.14 15.99
C TYR A 133 -1.88 -9.92 17.31
N LEU A 134 -2.97 -10.53 17.77
CA LEU A 134 -2.97 -11.36 18.99
C LEU A 134 -2.18 -12.66 18.81
N LEU A 135 -2.12 -13.19 17.60
CA LEU A 135 -1.39 -14.42 17.27
C LEU A 135 0.13 -14.20 17.21
N ASP A 136 0.61 -12.96 17.00
CA ASP A 136 2.04 -12.64 16.97
C ASP A 136 2.69 -12.95 18.34
N PRO A 137 3.59 -13.96 18.42
CA PRO A 137 4.26 -14.32 19.67
C PRO A 137 5.10 -13.19 20.25
N ARG A 138 5.47 -12.18 19.44
CA ARG A 138 6.28 -11.04 19.84
C ARG A 138 5.48 -9.95 20.54
N ARG A 139 4.14 -9.97 20.48
CA ARG A 139 3.25 -8.92 21.00
C ARG A 139 2.51 -9.26 22.30
N SER A 140 2.96 -10.31 22.99
CA SER A 140 2.56 -10.64 24.37
C SER A 140 1.10 -11.07 24.58
N ALA A 141 0.59 -12.02 23.77
CA ALA A 141 -0.66 -12.72 24.08
C ALA A 141 -0.41 -14.00 24.90
N GLU A 142 -1.31 -14.27 25.87
CA GLU A 142 -1.27 -15.50 26.66
C GLU A 142 -1.55 -16.73 25.79
N PRO A 143 -0.99 -17.92 26.09
CA PRO A 143 -1.20 -19.11 25.26
C PRO A 143 -2.68 -19.47 25.03
N ALA A 144 -3.54 -19.28 26.04
CA ALA A 144 -4.98 -19.56 25.94
C ALA A 144 -5.68 -18.56 25.00
N GLU A 145 -5.29 -17.28 25.05
CA GLU A 145 -5.82 -16.24 24.15
C GLU A 145 -5.41 -16.51 22.70
N ARG A 146 -4.18 -16.97 22.47
CA ARG A 146 -3.71 -17.37 21.12
C ARG A 146 -4.50 -18.55 20.56
N VAL A 147 -4.80 -19.56 21.37
CA VAL A 147 -5.61 -20.71 20.93
C VAL A 147 -7.03 -20.26 20.56
N ALA A 148 -7.64 -19.41 21.38
CA ALA A 148 -8.96 -18.85 21.08
C ALA A 148 -8.94 -17.97 19.81
N ALA A 149 -7.94 -17.09 19.69
CA ALA A 149 -7.76 -16.23 18.53
C ALA A 149 -7.53 -17.05 17.25
N ALA A 150 -6.75 -18.13 17.31
CA ALA A 150 -6.53 -19.02 16.17
C ALA A 150 -7.83 -19.67 15.70
N ALA A 151 -8.63 -20.23 16.62
CA ALA A 151 -9.90 -20.85 16.29
C ALA A 151 -10.90 -19.86 15.67
N GLN A 152 -10.96 -18.63 16.20
CA GLN A 152 -11.76 -17.55 15.63
C GLN A 152 -11.25 -17.13 14.25
N ASN A 153 -9.93 -17.03 14.07
CA ASN A 153 -9.33 -16.62 12.80
C ASN A 153 -9.59 -17.63 11.69
N ASP A 154 -9.54 -18.93 12.03
CA ASP A 154 -9.90 -20.00 11.09
C ASP A 154 -11.36 -19.92 10.66
N GLU A 155 -12.27 -19.60 11.59
CA GLU A 155 -13.69 -19.40 11.28
C GLU A 155 -13.91 -18.18 10.36
N VAL A 156 -13.30 -17.05 10.71
CA VAL A 156 -13.35 -15.80 9.94
C VAL A 156 -12.81 -16.01 8.53
N THR A 157 -11.65 -16.67 8.41
CA THR A 157 -11.02 -16.98 7.12
C THR A 157 -11.94 -17.83 6.24
N ARG A 158 -12.61 -18.85 6.82
CA ARG A 158 -13.61 -19.65 6.11
C ARG A 158 -14.84 -18.84 5.69
N GLU A 159 -15.28 -17.87 6.48
CA GLU A 159 -16.38 -16.98 6.09
C GLU A 159 -15.97 -16.04 4.96
N ILE A 160 -14.76 -15.45 5.02
CA ILE A 160 -14.21 -14.64 3.93
C ILE A 160 -14.13 -15.45 2.63
N ALA A 161 -13.64 -16.68 2.70
CA ALA A 161 -13.61 -17.59 1.55
C ALA A 161 -15.02 -17.87 1.00
N ARG A 162 -16.00 -18.13 1.88
CA ARG A 162 -17.40 -18.31 1.46
C ARG A 162 -18.04 -17.07 0.86
N LEU A 163 -17.64 -15.86 1.27
CA LEU A 163 -18.10 -14.63 0.63
C LEU A 163 -17.56 -14.49 -0.79
N ALA A 164 -16.35 -15.00 -1.04
CA ALA A 164 -15.77 -15.09 -2.38
C ALA A 164 -16.40 -16.23 -3.22
N GLU A 165 -16.86 -17.33 -2.61
CA GLU A 165 -17.55 -18.43 -3.29
C GLU A 165 -18.90 -17.98 -3.90
N GLY A 166 -18.99 -18.01 -5.24
CA GLY A 166 -20.20 -17.69 -6.01
C GLY A 166 -20.54 -16.20 -6.07
N ALA A 167 -19.75 -15.35 -5.41
CA ALA A 167 -19.54 -14.02 -5.93
C ALA A 167 -18.85 -14.18 -7.32
N PRO A 168 -18.90 -13.18 -8.22
CA PRO A 168 -17.70 -12.98 -9.05
C PRO A 168 -16.53 -13.07 -8.08
N ASP A 169 -15.42 -13.74 -8.43
CA ASP A 169 -14.30 -13.91 -7.51
C ASP A 169 -14.03 -12.62 -6.70
N ALA A 170 -13.25 -12.66 -5.61
CA ALA A 170 -12.68 -11.40 -5.13
C ALA A 170 -11.98 -10.59 -6.27
N ASP A 171 -11.74 -11.30 -7.41
CA ASP A 171 -11.29 -10.92 -8.75
C ASP A 171 -12.39 -10.80 -9.86
N GLY A 172 -13.68 -10.64 -9.54
CA GLY A 172 -14.69 -10.21 -10.51
C GLY A 172 -15.13 -11.20 -11.61
N THR A 173 -14.73 -12.48 -11.59
CA THR A 173 -14.94 -13.36 -12.76
C THR A 173 -16.14 -14.32 -12.68
N THR A 174 -17.24 -13.97 -13.34
CA THR A 174 -17.90 -14.92 -14.25
C THR A 174 -17.99 -14.32 -15.65
N GLY A 175 -17.20 -14.88 -16.57
CA GLY A 175 -17.31 -14.63 -18.02
C GLY A 175 -16.13 -13.85 -18.63
N ALA A 176 -15.32 -14.54 -19.44
CA ALA A 176 -14.39 -14.01 -20.45
C ALA A 176 -13.14 -13.20 -20.03
N GLY A 177 -13.01 -12.75 -18.78
CA GLY A 177 -11.93 -11.85 -18.32
C GLY A 177 -10.97 -12.39 -17.25
N ALA A 178 -10.51 -13.65 -17.34
CA ALA A 178 -9.48 -14.16 -16.41
C ALA A 178 -8.25 -13.25 -16.40
N ASP A 179 -7.64 -13.03 -15.23
CA ASP A 179 -6.31 -12.41 -15.13
C ASP A 179 -5.29 -13.29 -15.87
N ARG A 180 -4.94 -12.86 -17.10
CA ARG A 180 -4.04 -13.61 -17.98
C ARG A 180 -2.57 -13.39 -17.62
N VAL A 181 -2.27 -12.34 -16.87
CA VAL A 181 -0.91 -11.88 -16.57
C VAL A 181 -0.46 -12.38 -15.19
N GLY A 182 -1.37 -12.62 -14.25
CA GLY A 182 -1.06 -13.01 -12.87
C GLY A 182 -0.11 -14.21 -12.74
N ALA A 183 -0.25 -15.25 -13.57
CA ALA A 183 0.67 -16.40 -13.56
C ALA A 183 2.10 -16.00 -13.97
N THR A 184 2.24 -15.07 -14.92
CA THR A 184 3.53 -14.49 -15.33
C THR A 184 4.14 -13.69 -14.18
N LEU A 185 3.37 -12.79 -13.54
CA LEU A 185 3.86 -11.98 -12.41
C LEU A 185 4.31 -12.84 -11.23
N VAL A 186 3.54 -13.88 -10.86
CA VAL A 186 3.95 -14.83 -9.81
C VAL A 186 5.28 -15.48 -10.16
N ARG A 187 5.45 -15.96 -11.40
CA ARG A 187 6.73 -16.53 -11.87
C ARG A 187 7.89 -15.53 -11.77
N LEU A 188 7.67 -14.28 -12.18
CA LEU A 188 8.68 -13.22 -12.13
C LEU A 188 9.07 -12.87 -10.69
N LEU A 189 8.10 -12.85 -9.77
CA LEU A 189 8.31 -12.57 -8.35
C LEU A 189 8.97 -13.74 -7.59
N ASP A 190 8.77 -14.98 -8.03
CA ASP A 190 9.45 -16.15 -7.49
C ASP A 190 10.87 -16.34 -8.06
N ALA A 191 11.17 -15.73 -9.21
CA ALA A 191 12.50 -15.80 -9.82
C ALA A 191 13.57 -15.14 -8.94
N PRO A 192 14.81 -15.66 -8.91
CA PRO A 192 15.92 -15.04 -8.19
C PRO A 192 16.14 -13.59 -8.61
N ARG A 193 16.59 -12.76 -7.66
CA ARG A 193 16.92 -11.35 -7.95
C ARG A 193 18.05 -11.23 -8.97
N ILE A 194 17.91 -10.27 -9.88
CA ILE A 194 19.02 -9.80 -10.71
C ILE A 194 19.96 -8.98 -9.82
N VAL A 195 21.23 -9.37 -9.77
CA VAL A 195 22.29 -8.70 -9.01
C VAL A 195 23.32 -8.17 -9.99
N PRO A 196 23.32 -6.86 -10.34
CA PRO A 196 24.16 -6.31 -11.40
C PRO A 196 25.58 -5.99 -10.95
N PHE A 197 26.01 -6.51 -9.79
CA PHE A 197 27.26 -6.09 -9.17
C PHE A 197 27.97 -7.23 -8.46
N ARG A 198 29.27 -7.01 -8.24
CA ARG A 198 30.12 -7.85 -7.39
C ARG A 198 30.56 -7.07 -6.17
N GLU A 199 30.42 -7.69 -5.00
CA GLU A 199 31.03 -7.20 -3.76
C GLU A 199 32.52 -7.57 -3.71
N VAL A 200 33.37 -6.58 -3.42
CA VAL A 200 34.78 -6.81 -3.08
C VAL A 200 35.18 -6.00 -1.84
N PRO A 201 36.14 -6.49 -1.03
CA PRO A 201 36.71 -5.69 0.05
C PRO A 201 37.33 -4.42 -0.52
N LEU A 202 37.22 -3.29 0.20
CA LEU A 202 37.82 -2.04 -0.20
C LEU A 202 39.35 -2.22 -0.35
N PRO A 203 39.90 -2.05 -1.56
CA PRO A 203 41.32 -2.29 -1.81
C PRO A 203 42.20 -1.41 -0.93
N SER A 204 43.34 -1.94 -0.47
CA SER A 204 44.30 -1.24 0.40
C SER A 204 44.74 0.19 -0.01
N PRO A 205 44.88 0.57 -1.30
CA PRO A 205 45.15 1.96 -1.65
C PRO A 205 44.01 2.93 -1.25
N PHE A 206 42.79 2.43 -1.08
CA PHE A 206 41.63 3.19 -0.64
C PHE A 206 41.39 2.92 0.84
N LYS A 207 41.42 3.97 1.65
CA LYS A 207 41.01 3.91 3.07
C LYS A 207 39.73 4.71 3.24
N PRO A 208 38.81 4.30 4.12
CA PRO A 208 37.65 5.12 4.47
C PRO A 208 38.10 6.50 4.93
N MET A 209 37.43 7.54 4.44
CA MET A 209 37.72 8.92 4.83
C MET A 209 37.25 9.13 6.27
N GLY A 210 38.16 9.23 7.24
CA GLY A 210 37.84 9.48 8.65
C GLY A 210 37.42 10.92 8.95
N LEU A 211 36.45 11.45 8.20
CA LEU A 211 35.93 12.81 8.33
C LEU A 211 34.84 12.89 9.40
N THR A 212 34.67 14.07 10.00
CA THR A 212 33.44 14.39 10.76
C THR A 212 32.29 14.67 9.81
N GLU A 213 31.04 14.61 10.30
CA GLU A 213 29.83 14.90 9.51
C GLU A 213 29.88 16.30 8.85
N GLU A 214 30.22 17.33 9.63
CA GLU A 214 30.38 18.70 9.10
C GLU A 214 31.44 18.80 7.99
N GLN A 215 32.53 18.03 8.09
CA GLN A 215 33.58 17.99 7.08
C GLN A 215 33.14 17.23 5.82
N GLU A 216 32.37 16.15 5.99
CA GLU A 216 31.79 15.39 4.91
C GLU A 216 30.79 16.25 4.13
N ASP A 217 29.87 16.93 4.81
CA ASP A 217 28.86 17.78 4.17
C ASP A 217 29.49 18.94 3.40
N ALA A 218 30.43 19.69 4.00
CA ALA A 218 31.09 20.81 3.32
C ALA A 218 31.87 20.37 2.06
N ARG A 219 32.54 19.20 2.11
CA ARG A 219 33.25 18.66 0.96
C ARG A 219 32.31 18.11 -0.11
N TRP A 220 31.20 17.53 0.32
CA TRP A 220 30.18 16.99 -0.56
C TRP A 220 29.49 18.12 -1.35
N GLU A 221 29.16 19.24 -0.71
CA GLU A 221 28.62 20.41 -1.40
C GLU A 221 29.59 20.96 -2.47
N GLU A 222 30.88 21.11 -2.12
CA GLU A 222 31.90 21.58 -3.06
C GLU A 222 32.17 20.56 -4.20
N LEU A 223 32.03 19.26 -3.94
CA LEU A 223 32.12 18.21 -4.96
C LEU A 223 31.01 18.33 -6.00
N LEU A 224 29.78 18.64 -5.57
CA LEU A 224 28.60 18.68 -6.45
C LEU A 224 28.44 20.02 -7.19
N LYS A 225 28.95 21.11 -6.64
CA LYS A 225 28.88 22.47 -7.20
C LYS A 225 29.24 22.64 -8.69
N PRO A 226 30.19 21.89 -9.27
CA PRO A 226 30.55 22.03 -10.68
C PRO A 226 29.55 21.40 -11.67
N PHE A 227 28.53 20.70 -11.19
CA PHE A 227 27.58 19.95 -12.01
C PHE A 227 26.22 20.66 -12.13
N SER A 228 25.56 20.50 -13.27
CA SER A 228 24.18 20.97 -13.48
C SER A 228 23.24 19.77 -13.52
N PHE A 229 22.72 19.35 -12.37
CA PHE A 229 21.83 18.20 -12.28
C PHE A 229 20.40 18.54 -12.75
N PRO A 230 19.63 17.55 -13.25
CA PRO A 230 18.19 17.70 -13.43
C PRO A 230 17.50 18.13 -12.12
N GLU A 231 16.44 18.93 -12.22
CA GLU A 231 15.75 19.52 -11.06
C GLU A 231 15.27 18.46 -10.05
N ASP A 232 14.73 17.35 -10.56
CA ASP A 232 14.17 16.26 -9.74
C ASP A 232 15.19 15.18 -9.36
N PHE A 233 16.47 15.37 -9.70
CA PHE A 233 17.53 14.43 -9.37
C PHE A 233 18.15 14.81 -8.04
N ALA A 234 18.02 13.93 -7.04
CA ALA A 234 18.60 14.14 -5.72
C ALA A 234 20.00 13.47 -5.62
N PRO A 235 21.10 14.19 -5.93
CA PRO A 235 22.42 13.59 -6.00
C PRO A 235 22.87 13.05 -4.63
N VAL A 236 23.70 12.01 -4.67
CA VAL A 236 24.36 11.39 -3.53
C VAL A 236 25.86 11.44 -3.71
N ARG A 237 26.35 11.20 -4.93
CA ARG A 237 27.76 11.25 -5.27
C ARG A 237 27.91 11.54 -6.76
N ALA A 238 28.94 12.28 -7.15
CA ALA A 238 29.27 12.49 -8.55
C ALA A 238 30.78 12.46 -8.78
N GLU A 239 31.18 12.17 -10.01
CA GLU A 239 32.56 12.21 -10.43
C GLU A 239 32.66 12.63 -11.90
N ARG A 240 33.74 13.34 -12.25
CA ARG A 240 34.08 13.71 -13.62
C ARG A 240 35.51 13.28 -13.93
N GLN A 241 35.69 12.57 -15.04
CA GLN A 241 36.98 12.21 -15.61
C GLN A 241 37.02 12.69 -17.07
N GLY A 242 37.65 13.85 -17.30
CA GLY A 242 37.63 14.50 -18.62
C GLY A 242 36.21 14.96 -18.99
N ASP A 243 35.75 14.54 -20.17
CA ASP A 243 34.39 14.80 -20.66
C ASP A 243 33.35 13.79 -20.14
N GLU A 244 33.79 12.67 -19.56
CA GLU A 244 32.86 11.75 -18.91
C GLU A 244 32.55 12.21 -17.49
N ALA A 245 31.27 12.21 -17.15
CA ALA A 245 30.84 12.36 -15.77
C ALA A 245 29.73 11.37 -15.43
N VAL A 246 29.66 10.99 -14.17
CA VAL A 246 28.61 10.13 -13.63
C VAL A 246 28.15 10.65 -12.30
N ALA A 247 26.87 10.48 -12.01
CA ALA A 247 26.33 10.76 -10.69
C ALA A 247 25.39 9.65 -10.26
N ILE A 248 25.47 9.34 -8.97
CA ILE A 248 24.51 8.51 -8.25
C ILE A 248 23.55 9.46 -7.53
N GLY A 249 22.26 9.24 -7.71
CA GLY A 249 21.18 9.91 -6.99
C GLY A 249 20.32 8.89 -6.25
N ALA A 250 19.36 9.38 -5.47
CA ALA A 250 18.37 8.51 -4.84
C ALA A 250 16.95 8.95 -5.17
N SER A 251 16.05 7.98 -5.33
CA SER A 251 14.62 8.19 -5.63
C SER A 251 13.80 6.98 -5.21
N GLN A 252 12.55 7.20 -4.78
CA GLN A 252 11.58 6.13 -4.51
C GLN A 252 10.78 5.70 -5.75
N ASP A 253 11.06 6.22 -6.95
CA ASP A 253 10.23 5.99 -8.15
C ASP A 253 9.86 4.51 -8.36
N TYR A 254 10.85 3.61 -8.44
CA TYR A 254 10.58 2.15 -8.51
C TYR A 254 10.57 1.47 -7.13
N ASP A 255 10.79 2.21 -6.07
CA ASP A 255 10.97 1.69 -4.72
C ASP A 255 10.05 2.40 -3.72
N PRO A 256 8.74 2.07 -3.69
CA PRO A 256 7.78 2.69 -2.78
C PRO A 256 8.07 2.21 -1.35
N VAL A 257 8.95 2.92 -0.67
CA VAL A 257 9.43 2.60 0.68
C VAL A 257 8.76 3.48 1.73
N GLY A 258 7.83 4.35 1.34
CA GLY A 258 7.07 5.18 2.27
C GLY A 258 8.01 6.06 3.10
N GLU A 259 7.86 6.02 4.42
CA GLU A 259 8.62 6.86 5.34
C GLU A 259 9.95 6.25 5.79
N ILE A 260 10.39 5.08 5.31
CA ILE A 260 11.55 4.38 5.89
C ILE A 260 12.89 4.57 5.16
N SER A 261 12.90 5.11 3.94
CA SER A 261 14.15 5.51 3.25
C SER A 261 13.87 6.36 2.01
N ARG A 262 14.94 6.85 1.36
CA ARG A 262 14.89 7.54 0.06
C ARG A 262 14.76 6.63 -1.16
N GLY A 263 14.46 5.34 -0.97
CA GLY A 263 14.25 4.37 -2.04
C GLY A 263 15.55 3.72 -2.50
N ALA A 264 15.83 3.82 -3.79
CA ALA A 264 16.99 3.19 -4.42
C ALA A 264 17.95 4.19 -5.03
N TYR A 265 19.14 3.71 -5.34
CA TYR A 265 20.15 4.46 -6.06
C TYR A 265 19.92 4.38 -7.57
N TRP A 266 20.08 5.53 -8.23
CA TRP A 266 19.95 5.72 -9.66
C TRP A 266 21.24 6.32 -10.21
N VAL A 267 21.58 6.00 -11.45
CA VAL A 267 22.79 6.51 -12.11
C VAL A 267 22.42 7.36 -13.30
N ILE A 268 23.02 8.53 -13.43
CA ILE A 268 22.99 9.35 -14.65
C ILE A 268 24.42 9.53 -15.17
N ARG A 269 24.56 9.50 -16.50
CA ARG A 269 25.85 9.64 -17.19
C ARG A 269 25.85 10.86 -18.10
N SER A 270 27.02 11.45 -18.27
CA SER A 270 27.27 12.62 -19.11
C SER A 270 28.52 12.40 -19.95
N ARG A 271 28.50 12.95 -21.16
CA ARG A 271 29.63 12.94 -22.12
C ARG A 271 30.16 14.35 -22.43
N ASP A 272 29.72 15.36 -21.68
CA ASP A 272 30.14 16.75 -21.84
C ASP A 272 30.61 17.39 -20.53
N GLY A 273 31.11 16.57 -19.61
CA GLY A 273 31.64 16.99 -18.32
C GLY A 273 30.58 17.35 -17.29
N GLY A 274 29.36 16.81 -17.44
CA GLY A 274 28.24 17.00 -16.51
C GLY A 274 27.42 18.26 -16.77
N ARG A 275 27.43 18.78 -18.00
CA ARG A 275 26.58 19.90 -18.43
C ARG A 275 25.21 19.39 -18.87
N THR A 276 25.17 18.25 -19.55
CA THR A 276 23.96 17.51 -19.89
C THR A 276 24.05 16.07 -19.38
N TRP A 277 22.90 15.50 -19.04
CA TRP A 277 22.79 14.16 -18.45
C TRP A 277 21.84 13.29 -19.27
N GLY A 278 22.19 12.01 -19.40
CA GLY A 278 21.32 10.99 -19.98
C GLY A 278 20.15 10.63 -19.06
N LYS A 279 19.31 9.69 -19.52
CA LYS A 279 18.21 9.15 -18.71
C LYS A 279 18.75 8.49 -17.43
N PRO A 280 18.10 8.68 -16.27
CA PRO A 280 18.41 7.93 -15.06
C PRO A 280 18.26 6.42 -15.28
N ILE A 281 19.23 5.66 -14.77
CA ILE A 281 19.28 4.20 -14.83
C ILE A 281 19.08 3.64 -13.42
N TYR A 282 18.07 2.78 -13.26
CA TYR A 282 17.81 2.10 -11.99
C TYR A 282 18.89 1.05 -11.72
N THR A 283 19.46 1.05 -10.50
CA THR A 283 20.59 0.14 -10.18
C THR A 283 20.19 -1.13 -9.43
N GLY A 284 18.96 -1.22 -8.92
CA GLY A 284 18.56 -2.28 -7.98
C GLY A 284 19.20 -2.19 -6.59
N LEU A 285 20.09 -1.23 -6.35
CA LEU A 285 20.71 -0.96 -5.05
C LEU A 285 19.78 -0.12 -4.20
N ARG A 286 19.26 -0.71 -3.14
CA ARG A 286 18.29 -0.08 -2.23
C ARG A 286 18.98 0.46 -0.99
N ILE A 287 18.58 1.66 -0.56
CA ILE A 287 19.11 2.32 0.62
C ILE A 287 18.76 1.48 1.86
N GLN A 288 19.77 1.17 2.67
CA GLN A 288 19.64 0.37 3.89
C GLN A 288 19.07 -1.04 3.64
N SER A 289 19.14 -1.52 2.39
CA SER A 289 18.72 -2.87 1.99
C SER A 289 19.70 -3.53 1.01
N PRO A 290 20.94 -3.87 1.46
CA PRO A 290 21.56 -3.50 2.73
C PRO A 290 22.47 -2.25 2.64
N TYR A 291 22.68 -1.69 1.45
CA TYR A 291 23.79 -0.76 1.20
C TYR A 291 23.43 0.70 1.50
N VAL A 292 24.46 1.45 1.88
CA VAL A 292 24.47 2.91 1.90
C VAL A 292 25.70 3.36 1.12
N VAL A 293 25.48 4.06 0.01
CA VAL A 293 26.54 4.65 -0.82
C VAL A 293 27.26 5.74 -0.03
N ARG A 294 28.59 5.65 0.02
CA ARG A 294 29.41 6.71 0.61
C ARG A 294 29.39 7.94 -0.29
N ARG A 295 29.04 9.09 0.29
CA ARG A 295 28.96 10.38 -0.42
C ARG A 295 30.33 10.85 -0.91
N LEU A 296 31.38 10.54 -0.15
CA LEU A 296 32.79 10.79 -0.47
C LEU A 296 33.59 9.49 -0.41
N SER A 297 34.59 9.35 -1.27
CA SER A 297 35.43 8.17 -1.34
C SER A 297 36.77 8.49 -2.00
N ASN A 298 37.80 7.73 -1.63
CA ASN A 298 39.10 7.76 -2.29
C ASN A 298 39.17 6.81 -3.50
N ALA A 299 38.21 5.90 -3.64
CA ALA A 299 38.10 5.05 -4.84
C ALA A 299 37.40 5.85 -5.95
N PRO A 300 37.91 5.84 -7.18
CA PRO A 300 37.23 6.51 -8.29
C PRO A 300 35.87 5.86 -8.50
N LEU A 301 34.85 6.66 -8.76
CA LEU A 301 33.51 6.18 -9.10
C LEU A 301 33.47 5.62 -10.53
N LEU A 302 34.23 6.23 -11.45
CA LEU A 302 34.41 5.76 -12.82
C LEU A 302 35.66 4.88 -12.94
N ALA A 303 35.48 3.61 -13.31
CA ALA A 303 36.57 2.65 -13.47
C ALA A 303 36.49 1.95 -14.83
N GLY A 304 36.64 2.72 -15.92
CA GLY A 304 36.55 2.20 -17.27
C GLY A 304 35.12 1.80 -17.64
N ASP A 305 34.84 0.51 -17.75
CA ASP A 305 33.56 -0.06 -18.18
C ASP A 305 32.58 -0.35 -17.03
N HIS A 306 32.93 -0.02 -15.80
CA HIS A 306 32.09 -0.23 -14.62
C HIS A 306 32.13 0.94 -13.66
N LEU A 307 31.10 1.00 -12.81
CA LEU A 307 31.10 1.81 -11.60
C LEU A 307 31.85 1.10 -10.49
N GLN A 308 32.58 1.89 -9.71
CA GLN A 308 33.27 1.47 -8.52
C GLN A 308 32.72 2.25 -7.32
N VAL A 309 31.70 1.67 -6.67
CA VAL A 309 30.90 2.36 -5.66
C VAL A 309 31.32 1.91 -4.27
N GLU A 310 31.99 2.79 -3.51
CA GLU A 310 32.24 2.53 -2.09
C GLU A 310 30.91 2.59 -1.32
N VAL A 311 30.65 1.54 -0.55
CA VAL A 311 29.43 1.41 0.25
C VAL A 311 29.78 0.98 1.67
N LYS A 312 28.88 1.29 2.59
CA LYS A 312 28.75 0.56 3.86
C LYS A 312 27.49 -0.30 3.80
N ILE A 313 27.46 -1.35 4.61
CA ILE A 313 26.22 -2.06 4.93
C ILE A 313 25.65 -1.42 6.19
N GLU A 314 24.40 -0.98 6.10
CA GLU A 314 23.53 -0.62 7.24
C GLU A 314 22.16 -1.22 6.97
N GLU A 315 22.05 -2.52 7.17
CA GLU A 315 20.87 -3.28 6.78
C GLU A 315 19.75 -3.09 7.78
N LEU A 316 18.63 -2.52 7.32
CA LEU A 316 17.43 -2.30 8.13
C LEU A 316 16.91 -3.62 8.70
N ASP A 317 16.66 -3.61 10.01
CA ASP A 317 15.85 -4.62 10.67
C ASP A 317 14.38 -4.33 10.39
N ALA A 318 13.78 -5.04 9.43
CA ALA A 318 12.38 -4.87 9.08
C ALA A 318 11.43 -5.10 10.29
N SER A 319 11.85 -5.84 11.32
CA SER A 319 11.06 -6.02 12.54
C SER A 319 11.07 -4.81 13.48
N SER A 320 11.96 -3.85 13.24
CA SER A 320 12.01 -2.57 13.97
C SER A 320 11.09 -1.51 13.40
N ILE A 321 10.43 -1.77 12.27
CA ILE A 321 9.55 -0.79 11.63
C ILE A 321 8.25 -0.67 12.43
N THR A 322 8.02 0.52 12.95
CA THR A 322 6.74 0.98 13.51
C THR A 322 6.31 2.21 12.73
N PHE A 323 5.01 2.51 12.69
CA PHE A 323 4.51 3.77 12.12
C PHE A 323 3.87 4.61 13.23
N PRO A 324 4.29 5.87 13.42
CA PRO A 324 5.41 6.54 12.73
C PRO A 324 6.79 5.88 13.04
N PRO A 325 7.78 5.96 12.13
CA PRO A 325 9.06 5.26 12.24
C PRO A 325 10.06 5.93 13.20
N ILE A 326 9.74 5.86 14.50
CA ILE A 326 10.52 6.48 15.59
C ILE A 326 11.65 5.59 16.16
N GLY A 327 11.92 4.42 15.56
CA GLY A 327 12.81 3.41 16.15
C GLY A 327 13.50 2.46 15.17
N LEU A 328 13.75 2.90 13.94
CA LEU A 328 14.45 2.09 12.94
C LEU A 328 15.86 1.71 13.42
N ARG A 329 16.24 0.43 13.24
CA ARG A 329 17.54 -0.11 13.66
C ARG A 329 18.19 -0.89 12.52
N ALA A 330 19.52 -0.92 12.52
CA ALA A 330 20.27 -1.83 11.68
C ALA A 330 20.42 -3.21 12.36
N LYS A 331 20.14 -4.29 11.63
CA LYS A 331 20.48 -5.67 12.07
C LYS A 331 21.91 -6.07 11.68
N ARG A 332 22.51 -5.39 10.70
CA ARG A 332 23.89 -5.61 10.25
C ARG A 332 24.54 -4.29 9.88
N VAL A 333 25.76 -4.08 10.36
CA VAL A 333 26.60 -2.93 10.00
C VAL A 333 27.98 -3.45 9.59
N GLN A 334 28.48 -3.04 8.43
CA GLN A 334 29.81 -3.39 7.94
C GLN A 334 30.37 -2.28 7.06
N GLU A 335 31.68 -2.07 7.16
CA GLU A 335 32.42 -1.02 6.45
C GLU A 335 33.47 -1.60 5.51
N GLY A 336 34.05 -0.75 4.66
CA GLY A 336 35.17 -1.14 3.79
C GLY A 336 34.75 -2.08 2.68
N LEU A 337 33.61 -1.79 2.03
CA LEU A 337 33.10 -2.53 0.89
C LEU A 337 33.07 -1.67 -0.36
N LEU A 338 33.23 -2.34 -1.48
CA LEU A 338 33.22 -1.75 -2.80
C LEU A 338 32.36 -2.60 -3.72
N LEU A 339 31.42 -1.98 -4.42
CA LEU A 339 30.61 -2.62 -5.45
C LEU A 339 31.21 -2.30 -6.81
N GLN A 340 31.46 -3.34 -7.60
CA GLN A 340 31.84 -3.23 -9.00
C GLN A 340 30.60 -3.54 -9.84
N ILE A 341 30.13 -2.55 -10.62
CA ILE A 341 28.86 -2.61 -11.34
C ILE A 341 29.13 -2.33 -12.83
N PRO A 342 29.20 -3.36 -13.70
CA PRO A 342 29.39 -3.15 -15.12
C PRO A 342 28.30 -2.26 -15.71
N PHE A 343 28.66 -1.28 -16.54
CA PHE A 343 27.66 -0.45 -17.24
C PHE A 343 26.76 -1.30 -18.13
N ALA A 344 27.31 -2.34 -18.75
CA ALA A 344 26.55 -3.27 -19.57
C ALA A 344 25.44 -4.01 -18.79
N ASP A 345 25.62 -4.27 -17.49
CA ASP A 345 24.60 -4.92 -16.67
C ASP A 345 23.53 -3.93 -16.18
N LEU A 346 23.91 -2.65 -15.98
CA LEU A 346 22.96 -1.58 -15.65
C LEU A 346 22.09 -1.17 -16.84
N GLU A 347 22.68 -1.17 -18.03
CA GLU A 347 22.08 -0.70 -19.28
C GLU A 347 21.45 -1.84 -20.10
N ARG A 348 21.47 -3.09 -19.60
CA ARG A 348 20.89 -4.23 -20.32
C ARG A 348 19.38 -4.09 -20.41
N ASP A 349 18.88 -4.10 -21.64
CA ASP A 349 17.47 -4.10 -22.04
C ASP A 349 17.37 -5.25 -23.06
N SER A 350 16.89 -6.40 -22.59
CA SER A 350 17.04 -7.66 -23.31
C SER A 350 16.04 -7.85 -24.45
N ASP A 351 14.88 -7.19 -24.39
CA ASP A 351 13.85 -7.23 -25.44
C ASP A 351 13.69 -5.90 -26.21
N ALA A 352 14.48 -4.88 -25.84
CA ALA A 352 14.62 -3.59 -26.50
C ALA A 352 13.34 -2.74 -26.49
N ASP A 353 12.59 -2.80 -25.40
CA ASP A 353 11.33 -2.07 -25.23
C ASP A 353 11.52 -0.66 -24.61
N GLY A 354 12.72 -0.39 -24.08
CA GLY A 354 13.09 0.87 -23.44
C GLY A 354 13.19 0.84 -21.91
N LEU A 355 12.97 -0.31 -21.26
CA LEU A 355 13.27 -0.57 -19.86
C LEU A 355 14.49 -1.49 -19.73
N THR A 356 15.29 -1.27 -18.68
CA THR A 356 16.38 -2.19 -18.39
C THR A 356 15.84 -3.40 -17.64
N ASP A 357 16.49 -4.57 -17.77
CA ASP A 357 16.08 -5.79 -17.06
C ASP A 357 15.92 -5.55 -15.54
N LEU A 358 16.71 -4.65 -14.96
CA LEU A 358 16.63 -4.26 -13.55
C LEU A 358 15.38 -3.43 -13.24
N ALA A 359 15.01 -2.50 -14.13
CA ALA A 359 13.79 -1.72 -14.03
C ALA A 359 12.57 -2.66 -14.13
N GLU A 360 12.57 -3.55 -15.11
CA GLU A 360 11.52 -4.53 -15.34
C GLU A 360 11.34 -5.50 -14.18
N GLU A 361 12.45 -6.03 -13.63
CA GLU A 361 12.37 -6.85 -12.42
C GLU A 361 11.63 -6.12 -11.30
N ARG A 362 11.87 -4.82 -11.13
CA ARG A 362 11.29 -4.04 -10.03
C ARG A 362 9.84 -3.66 -10.29
N LEU A 363 9.49 -3.38 -11.54
CA LEU A 363 8.14 -3.11 -12.00
C LEU A 363 7.31 -4.38 -12.15
N VAL A 364 7.95 -5.54 -12.13
CA VAL A 364 7.38 -6.88 -12.33
C VAL A 364 6.82 -7.06 -13.74
N THR A 365 7.59 -6.62 -14.73
CA THR A 365 7.43 -6.93 -16.16
C THR A 365 8.44 -8.02 -16.56
N ASP A 366 8.24 -8.67 -17.71
CA ASP A 366 9.07 -9.80 -18.17
C ASP A 366 10.22 -9.33 -19.06
N PRO A 367 11.49 -9.41 -18.63
CA PRO A 367 12.64 -8.87 -19.40
C PRO A 367 12.94 -9.56 -20.73
N GLN A 368 12.07 -10.43 -21.20
CA GLN A 368 12.21 -11.15 -22.48
C GLN A 368 10.97 -10.97 -23.34
N SER A 369 10.03 -10.13 -22.92
CA SER A 369 8.77 -9.85 -23.60
C SER A 369 8.55 -8.33 -23.59
N PRO A 370 8.70 -7.67 -24.74
CA PRO A 370 8.65 -6.21 -24.79
C PRO A 370 7.23 -5.64 -24.54
N ASP A 371 6.25 -6.51 -24.33
CA ASP A 371 4.85 -6.26 -24.00
C ASP A 371 4.42 -7.40 -23.06
N THR A 372 4.44 -7.15 -21.75
CA THR A 372 4.25 -8.19 -20.72
C THR A 372 2.81 -8.69 -20.66
N ASP A 373 1.84 -7.78 -20.85
CA ASP A 373 0.43 -8.10 -20.71
C ASP A 373 -0.30 -8.40 -22.04
N GLY A 374 0.38 -8.19 -23.16
CA GLY A 374 -0.05 -8.55 -24.50
C GLY A 374 -1.11 -7.64 -25.08
N ASP A 375 -1.22 -6.39 -24.63
CA ASP A 375 -2.21 -5.42 -25.12
C ASP A 375 -1.75 -4.61 -26.34
N GLY A 376 -0.48 -4.71 -26.71
CA GLY A 376 0.14 -4.08 -27.87
C GLY A 376 0.89 -2.78 -27.56
N LEU A 377 0.96 -2.33 -26.30
CA LEU A 377 1.87 -1.30 -25.84
C LEU A 377 3.17 -1.92 -25.33
N LEU A 378 4.30 -1.24 -25.57
CA LEU A 378 5.58 -1.69 -25.03
C LEU A 378 5.68 -1.30 -23.56
N ASP A 379 6.19 -2.16 -22.67
CA ASP A 379 6.20 -1.88 -21.22
C ASP A 379 6.91 -0.55 -20.90
N GLY A 380 7.97 -0.22 -21.65
CA GLY A 380 8.70 1.04 -21.60
C GLY A 380 7.88 2.30 -21.88
N ASN A 381 6.77 2.19 -22.61
CA ASN A 381 5.84 3.30 -22.91
C ASN A 381 4.44 3.08 -22.34
N ASP A 382 4.16 1.93 -21.76
CA ASP A 382 2.88 1.59 -21.19
C ASP A 382 2.73 2.18 -19.78
N PRO A 383 1.69 2.98 -19.51
CA PRO A 383 1.37 3.40 -18.17
C PRO A 383 0.82 2.28 -17.26
N LEU A 384 0.42 1.13 -17.78
CA LEU A 384 -0.14 -0.02 -17.05
C LEU A 384 0.40 -1.36 -17.58
N PRO A 385 1.73 -1.62 -17.55
CA PRO A 385 2.40 -2.74 -18.24
C PRO A 385 2.10 -4.16 -17.70
N GLN A 386 1.07 -4.28 -16.86
CA GLN A 386 0.66 -5.51 -16.21
C GLN A 386 -0.84 -5.73 -16.31
N VAL A 387 -1.53 -4.90 -17.09
CA VAL A 387 -2.98 -4.79 -17.10
C VAL A 387 -3.43 -4.73 -18.55
N SER A 388 -3.73 -5.90 -19.13
CA SER A 388 -4.14 -5.96 -20.54
C SER A 388 -5.32 -5.03 -20.84
N TRP A 389 -5.03 -3.91 -21.51
CA TRP A 389 -5.97 -2.80 -21.67
C TRP A 389 -7.16 -3.16 -22.55
N THR A 390 -8.28 -2.45 -22.34
CA THR A 390 -9.47 -2.52 -23.17
C THR A 390 -10.08 -1.13 -23.40
N ALA A 391 -10.50 -0.89 -24.65
CA ALA A 391 -11.13 0.37 -25.05
C ALA A 391 -12.51 0.62 -24.42
N VAL A 392 -13.08 -0.38 -23.74
CA VAL A 392 -14.41 -0.27 -23.13
C VAL A 392 -14.30 0.45 -21.80
N MET A 393 -14.43 1.78 -21.79
CA MET A 393 -14.41 2.55 -20.56
C MET A 393 -15.71 2.41 -19.77
N ASP A 394 -15.66 1.67 -18.67
CA ASP A 394 -16.76 1.53 -17.73
C ASP A 394 -16.76 2.63 -16.66
N ASP A 395 -17.84 2.74 -15.88
CA ASP A 395 -17.94 3.77 -14.84
C ASP A 395 -17.02 3.50 -13.64
N ARG A 396 -16.58 2.25 -13.46
CA ARG A 396 -15.68 1.85 -12.38
C ARG A 396 -14.27 2.39 -12.62
N ALA A 397 -13.74 2.25 -13.83
CA ALA A 397 -12.48 2.85 -14.24
C ALA A 397 -12.52 4.38 -14.13
N ARG A 398 -13.63 5.03 -14.55
CA ARG A 398 -13.80 6.49 -14.39
C ARG A 398 -13.80 6.93 -12.93
N ALA A 399 -14.49 6.19 -12.06
CA ALA A 399 -14.47 6.43 -10.62
C ALA A 399 -13.04 6.27 -10.06
N LEU A 400 -12.32 5.24 -10.49
CA LEU A 400 -10.94 4.98 -10.09
C LEU A 400 -9.99 6.11 -10.50
N VAL A 401 -10.11 6.68 -11.72
CA VAL A 401 -9.32 7.86 -12.13
C VAL A 401 -9.50 9.00 -11.12
N ALA A 402 -10.75 9.29 -10.73
CA ALA A 402 -11.04 10.37 -9.79
C ALA A 402 -10.44 10.10 -8.40
N VAL A 403 -10.47 8.84 -7.95
CA VAL A 403 -9.82 8.39 -6.70
C VAL A 403 -8.30 8.55 -6.78
N LEU A 404 -7.67 8.06 -7.84
CA LEU A 404 -6.21 8.15 -8.02
C LEU A 404 -5.75 9.60 -8.08
N GLY A 405 -6.46 10.46 -8.81
CA GLY A 405 -6.19 11.91 -8.83
C GLY A 405 -6.31 12.58 -7.47
N ARG A 406 -7.15 12.04 -6.56
CA ARG A 406 -7.28 12.55 -5.19
C ARG A 406 -6.14 12.11 -4.27
N ILE A 407 -5.64 10.87 -4.42
CA ILE A 407 -4.71 10.27 -3.45
C ILE A 407 -3.24 10.28 -3.90
N SER A 408 -2.95 10.40 -5.20
CA SER A 408 -1.60 10.29 -5.76
C SER A 408 -0.62 11.35 -5.26
N HIS A 409 -1.09 12.57 -4.95
CA HIS A 409 -0.26 13.66 -4.43
C HIS A 409 0.14 13.49 -2.95
N MET A 410 -0.40 12.48 -2.25
CA MET A 410 -0.14 12.32 -0.82
C MET A 410 1.29 11.82 -0.53
N LYS A 411 1.91 11.07 -1.45
CA LYS A 411 3.30 10.59 -1.31
C LYS A 411 4.32 11.70 -1.07
N SER A 412 4.20 12.84 -1.75
CA SER A 412 5.14 13.96 -1.60
C SER A 412 5.10 14.64 -0.24
N MET A 413 4.11 14.29 0.60
CA MET A 413 3.93 14.81 1.96
C MET A 413 4.56 13.91 3.04
N ALA A 414 5.09 12.73 2.67
CA ALA A 414 5.69 11.77 3.59
C ALA A 414 6.94 12.36 4.28
N ILE A 415 7.13 12.11 5.58
CA ILE A 415 8.37 12.48 6.26
C ILE A 415 9.31 11.28 6.20
N ILE A 416 10.40 11.39 5.42
CA ILE A 416 11.32 10.25 5.23
C ILE A 416 12.28 10.11 6.42
N HIS A 417 12.10 9.05 7.20
CA HIS A 417 12.98 8.62 8.28
C HIS A 417 13.94 7.54 7.77
N GLU A 418 15.25 7.82 7.80
CA GLU A 418 16.30 6.80 7.61
C GLU A 418 16.82 6.34 8.98
N ILE A 419 17.51 5.19 9.05
CA ILE A 419 18.21 4.80 10.30
C ILE A 419 19.11 5.97 10.74
N PRO A 420 18.93 6.49 11.98
CA PRO A 420 19.74 7.60 12.46
C PRO A 420 21.21 7.19 12.55
N ALA A 421 22.10 8.12 12.22
CA ALA A 421 23.52 7.95 12.50
C ALA A 421 23.75 7.84 14.01
N SER A 422 24.79 7.12 14.42
CA SER A 422 25.10 6.91 15.83
C SER A 422 25.34 8.27 16.54
N GLY A 423 24.42 8.67 17.42
CA GLY A 423 24.49 9.91 18.19
C GLY A 423 23.73 11.10 17.61
N GLU A 424 23.02 10.93 16.49
CA GLU A 424 22.20 11.96 15.83
C GLU A 424 21.00 12.37 16.70
N LYS A 425 20.67 13.67 16.75
CA LYS A 425 19.52 14.19 17.53
C LYS A 425 18.26 14.21 16.66
N SER A 426 17.10 14.07 17.28
CA SER A 426 15.79 14.01 16.59
C SER A 426 15.47 15.23 15.72
N VAL A 427 16.00 16.41 16.06
CA VAL A 427 15.81 17.64 15.26
C VAL A 427 16.56 17.61 13.93
N ASP A 428 17.72 16.94 13.89
CA ASP A 428 18.57 16.82 12.70
C ASP A 428 17.96 15.78 11.72
N ILE A 429 17.37 14.71 12.27
CA ILE A 429 16.59 13.70 11.54
C ILE A 429 15.43 14.36 10.79
N MET A 430 14.65 15.21 11.47
CA MET A 430 13.49 15.89 10.86
C MET A 430 13.88 16.90 9.78
N ALA A 431 15.02 17.57 9.91
CA ALA A 431 15.54 18.49 8.90
C ALA A 431 16.03 17.75 7.64
N ARG A 432 16.66 16.58 7.79
CA ARG A 432 17.05 15.69 6.68
C ARG A 432 15.84 15.09 5.98
N ALA A 433 14.85 14.63 6.75
CA ALA A 433 13.61 14.04 6.23
C ALA A 433 12.85 14.98 5.28
N ARG A 434 12.79 16.28 5.58
CA ARG A 434 12.11 17.28 4.74
C ARG A 434 12.81 17.62 3.43
N ARG A 435 14.11 17.36 3.30
CA ARG A 435 14.88 17.56 2.04
C ARG A 435 14.83 16.35 1.11
N ALA A 436 14.46 15.19 1.65
CA ALA A 436 14.46 13.92 0.94
C ALA A 436 13.25 13.73 0.01
N THR A 437 12.21 14.57 0.12
CA THR A 437 10.93 14.49 -0.61
C THR A 437 10.91 15.21 -1.96
N LEU A 438 12.07 15.66 -2.46
CA LEU A 438 12.21 16.52 -3.65
C LEU A 438 12.37 15.73 -4.97
N THR A 439 11.93 14.47 -5.05
CA THR A 439 12.01 13.69 -6.29
C THR A 439 10.65 13.57 -6.95
N ASP A 440 10.58 13.90 -8.25
CA ASP A 440 9.41 13.66 -9.11
C ASP A 440 9.26 12.15 -9.36
N GLU A 441 8.60 11.46 -8.43
CA GLU A 441 8.22 10.05 -8.56
C GLU A 441 7.11 9.90 -9.59
N ARG A 442 7.34 9.12 -10.64
CA ARG A 442 6.43 8.97 -11.78
C ARG A 442 5.65 7.66 -11.76
N THR A 443 6.07 6.74 -10.90
CA THR A 443 5.52 5.40 -10.77
C THR A 443 4.70 5.27 -9.48
N THR A 444 3.46 4.84 -9.63
CA THR A 444 2.56 4.52 -8.52
C THR A 444 2.47 3.01 -8.37
N PHE A 445 2.73 2.51 -7.17
CA PHE A 445 2.43 1.11 -6.84
C PHE A 445 1.11 1.09 -6.09
N ILE A 446 0.19 0.23 -6.53
CA ILE A 446 -1.12 0.07 -5.92
C ILE A 446 -1.45 -1.41 -5.71
N VAL A 447 -2.06 -1.70 -4.58
CA VAL A 447 -2.56 -3.02 -4.21
C VAL A 447 -4.07 -3.02 -4.39
N ALA A 448 -4.52 -3.70 -5.42
CA ALA A 448 -5.91 -3.73 -5.86
C ALA A 448 -6.17 -4.92 -6.78
N ASP A 449 -7.43 -5.10 -7.21
CA ASP A 449 -7.77 -6.00 -8.30
C ASP A 449 -7.33 -5.38 -9.63
N ARG A 450 -6.49 -6.11 -10.35
CA ARG A 450 -5.97 -5.74 -11.67
C ARG A 450 -7.08 -5.48 -12.70
N GLN A 451 -8.20 -6.18 -12.60
CA GLN A 451 -9.31 -6.02 -13.55
C GLN A 451 -9.93 -4.62 -13.48
N ASP A 452 -9.87 -3.94 -12.34
CA ASP A 452 -10.39 -2.57 -12.15
C ASP A 452 -9.64 -1.52 -12.99
N PHE A 453 -8.43 -1.87 -13.48
CA PHE A 453 -7.53 -0.95 -14.17
C PHE A 453 -7.57 -1.09 -15.69
N ARG A 454 -8.26 -2.10 -16.24
CA ARG A 454 -8.19 -2.45 -17.67
C ARG A 454 -8.66 -1.37 -18.63
N SER A 455 -9.53 -0.47 -18.17
CA SER A 455 -10.03 0.65 -18.97
C SER A 455 -9.55 2.01 -18.44
N LEU A 456 -8.58 2.00 -17.52
CA LEU A 456 -8.04 3.19 -16.91
C LEU A 456 -7.16 3.92 -17.93
N LEU A 457 -7.40 5.22 -18.08
CA LEU A 457 -6.52 6.11 -18.83
C LEU A 457 -5.71 6.93 -17.83
N THR A 458 -4.41 6.67 -17.75
CA THR A 458 -3.47 7.40 -16.89
C THR A 458 -2.23 7.77 -17.69
N THR A 459 -1.64 8.93 -17.37
CA THR A 459 -0.36 9.38 -17.93
C THR A 459 0.82 9.00 -17.05
N SER A 460 0.57 8.58 -15.81
CA SER A 460 1.58 8.13 -14.86
C SER A 460 1.62 6.61 -14.83
N ARG A 461 2.83 6.04 -14.80
CA ARG A 461 3.01 4.60 -14.72
C ARG A 461 2.43 4.07 -13.42
N THR A 462 1.66 3.00 -13.50
CA THR A 462 1.01 2.36 -12.36
C THR A 462 1.29 0.86 -12.39
N VAL A 463 1.93 0.38 -11.34
CA VAL A 463 2.17 -1.04 -11.07
C VAL A 463 1.04 -1.54 -10.17
N VAL A 464 0.27 -2.51 -10.64
CA VAL A 464 -0.90 -3.06 -9.93
C VAL A 464 -0.56 -4.45 -9.44
N LEU A 465 -0.44 -4.60 -8.12
CA LEU A 465 -0.19 -5.89 -7.48
C LEU A 465 -1.43 -6.37 -6.74
N THR A 466 -1.73 -7.66 -6.82
CA THR A 466 -2.68 -8.28 -5.88
C THR A 466 -2.04 -8.36 -4.49
N ALA A 467 -2.87 -8.63 -3.46
CA ALA A 467 -2.35 -8.82 -2.11
C ALA A 467 -1.32 -9.97 -2.03
N GLY A 468 -1.54 -11.06 -2.77
CA GLY A 468 -0.60 -12.19 -2.83
C GLY A 468 0.70 -11.83 -3.53
N GLU A 469 0.63 -11.11 -4.65
CA GLU A 469 1.81 -10.63 -5.37
C GLU A 469 2.61 -9.62 -4.55
N LEU A 470 1.97 -8.75 -3.77
CA LEU A 470 2.68 -7.87 -2.82
C LEU A 470 3.52 -8.67 -1.83
N GLU A 471 3.01 -9.79 -1.31
CA GLU A 471 3.76 -10.61 -0.36
C GLU A 471 4.95 -11.32 -1.02
N LEU A 472 4.80 -11.78 -2.27
CA LEU A 472 5.92 -12.29 -3.06
C LEU A 472 6.96 -11.19 -3.34
N ALA A 473 6.50 -10.00 -3.72
CA ALA A 473 7.36 -8.84 -3.95
C ALA A 473 8.09 -8.42 -2.67
N ARG A 474 7.44 -8.47 -1.50
CA ARG A 474 8.06 -8.20 -0.19
C ARG A 474 9.12 -9.22 0.15
N LYS A 475 8.88 -10.50 -0.16
CA LYS A 475 9.86 -11.57 0.03
C LYS A 475 11.07 -11.40 -0.90
N LYS A 476 10.85 -11.01 -2.16
CA LYS A 476 11.92 -10.81 -3.15
C LYS A 476 12.72 -9.56 -2.86
N PHE A 477 12.06 -8.41 -2.72
CA PHE A 477 12.71 -7.10 -2.68
C PHE A 477 12.95 -6.57 -1.27
N GLY A 478 12.18 -6.99 -0.27
CA GLY A 478 12.11 -6.38 1.07
C GLY A 478 10.86 -5.49 1.23
N PRO A 479 10.78 -4.63 2.25
CA PRO A 479 9.58 -3.82 2.49
C PRO A 479 9.14 -2.99 1.28
N ILE A 480 7.83 -3.03 0.99
CA ILE A 480 7.12 -2.29 -0.06
C ILE A 480 5.85 -1.71 0.57
N TYR A 481 5.72 -0.39 0.45
CA TYR A 481 4.63 0.43 0.97
C TYR A 481 3.90 1.11 -0.19
N ALA A 482 3.13 0.29 -0.91
CA ALA A 482 2.25 0.71 -1.98
C ALA A 482 0.99 1.38 -1.43
N TYR A 483 0.29 2.15 -2.28
CA TYR A 483 -1.10 2.49 -2.00
C TYR A 483 -1.92 1.21 -1.94
N ARG A 484 -2.94 1.19 -1.10
CA ARG A 484 -3.90 0.09 -1.02
C ARG A 484 -5.30 0.67 -1.18
N LEU A 485 -6.16 -0.09 -1.86
CA LEU A 485 -7.61 0.16 -1.87
C LEU A 485 -8.32 -1.01 -1.17
N PRO A 486 -8.26 -1.14 0.18
CA PRO A 486 -8.91 -2.23 0.90
C PRO A 486 -10.40 -2.39 0.60
N LEU A 487 -11.06 -1.30 0.22
CA LEU A 487 -12.43 -1.31 -0.25
C LEU A 487 -12.60 -0.29 -1.38
N PHE A 488 -13.03 -0.76 -2.54
CA PHE A 488 -13.54 0.08 -3.62
C PHE A 488 -14.82 -0.55 -4.15
N VAL A 489 -15.95 0.14 -3.91
CA VAL A 489 -17.27 -0.39 -4.23
C VAL A 489 -18.17 0.72 -4.77
N LEU A 490 -18.87 0.42 -5.86
CA LEU A 490 -19.95 1.24 -6.39
C LEU A 490 -21.28 0.60 -6.07
N ASP A 491 -22.34 1.40 -5.97
CA ASP A 491 -23.69 0.88 -5.89
C ASP A 491 -24.12 0.17 -7.19
N HIS A 492 -25.18 -0.64 -7.13
CA HIS A 492 -25.69 -1.39 -8.30
C HIS A 492 -26.01 -0.52 -9.51
N GLN A 493 -26.34 0.76 -9.30
CA GLN A 493 -26.65 1.71 -10.36
C GLN A 493 -25.42 2.48 -10.87
N GLN A 494 -24.24 2.28 -10.28
CA GLN A 494 -23.00 2.97 -10.59
C GLN A 494 -23.16 4.50 -10.59
N ARG A 495 -23.83 5.01 -9.57
CA ARG A 495 -24.10 6.44 -9.30
C ARG A 495 -23.34 6.96 -8.09
N ARG A 496 -22.93 6.07 -7.20
CA ARG A 496 -22.23 6.41 -5.97
C ARG A 496 -21.29 5.30 -5.55
N GLY A 497 -20.33 5.63 -4.71
CA GLY A 497 -19.33 4.68 -4.26
C GLY A 497 -18.75 5.01 -2.90
N LEU A 498 -18.09 4.01 -2.31
CA LEU A 498 -17.27 4.15 -1.11
C LEU A 498 -15.88 3.62 -1.43
N VAL A 499 -14.87 4.38 -1.01
CA VAL A 499 -13.47 3.99 -1.09
C VAL A 499 -12.87 4.07 0.29
N ILE A 500 -12.13 3.04 0.68
CA ILE A 500 -11.21 3.06 1.81
C ILE A 500 -9.83 2.83 1.23
N TRP A 501 -8.89 3.70 1.58
CA TRP A 501 -7.53 3.68 1.04
C TRP A 501 -6.51 4.01 2.12
N ASP A 502 -5.28 3.53 1.91
CA ASP A 502 -4.13 3.90 2.72
C ASP A 502 -2.82 3.78 1.93
N ALA A 503 -1.80 4.47 2.39
CA ALA A 503 -0.40 4.37 1.97
C ALA A 503 0.51 4.23 3.21
N SER A 504 0.12 3.34 4.13
CA SER A 504 0.80 3.04 5.40
C SER A 504 0.80 4.15 6.47
N TRP A 505 1.26 5.36 6.14
CA TRP A 505 1.36 6.49 7.08
C TRP A 505 0.25 7.54 6.89
N VAL A 506 -0.49 7.42 5.78
CA VAL A 506 -1.65 8.25 5.46
C VAL A 506 -2.77 7.37 4.93
N GLY A 507 -4.01 7.74 5.16
CA GLY A 507 -5.15 7.06 4.59
C GLY A 507 -6.47 7.75 4.90
N GLY A 508 -7.57 7.11 4.55
CA GLY A 508 -8.89 7.68 4.80
C GLY A 508 -10.02 6.96 4.07
N SER A 509 -11.19 7.60 4.11
CA SER A 509 -12.37 7.15 3.40
C SER A 509 -12.93 8.25 2.50
N LEU A 510 -13.36 7.86 1.30
CA LEU A 510 -13.91 8.76 0.29
C LEU A 510 -15.30 8.29 -0.12
N LYS A 511 -16.22 9.24 -0.28
CA LYS A 511 -17.52 9.02 -0.91
C LYS A 511 -17.45 9.49 -2.35
N LEU A 512 -17.97 8.67 -3.25
CA LEU A 512 -18.02 8.97 -4.68
C LEU A 512 -19.45 9.29 -5.08
N ARG A 513 -19.62 10.29 -5.94
CA ARG A 513 -20.91 10.60 -6.58
C ARG A 513 -20.69 10.87 -8.06
N ARG A 514 -21.44 10.18 -8.89
CA ARG A 514 -21.43 10.41 -10.34
C ARG A 514 -22.08 11.76 -10.67
N SER A 515 -21.44 12.49 -11.59
CA SER A 515 -21.87 13.79 -12.09
C SER A 515 -21.69 13.80 -13.61
N GLY A 516 -22.69 13.27 -14.33
CA GLY A 516 -22.59 13.06 -15.78
C GLY A 516 -21.58 11.96 -16.14
N PRO A 517 -20.57 12.24 -17.01
CA PRO A 517 -19.47 11.32 -17.29
C PRO A 517 -18.40 11.32 -16.18
N ASP A 518 -18.40 12.33 -15.31
CA ASP A 518 -17.37 12.51 -14.30
C ASP A 518 -17.80 11.98 -12.93
N TRP A 519 -16.84 11.89 -12.01
CA TRP A 519 -17.05 11.49 -10.63
C TRP A 519 -16.54 12.55 -9.68
N GLU A 520 -17.41 12.97 -8.78
CA GLU A 520 -17.08 13.84 -7.66
C GLU A 520 -16.61 12.98 -6.47
N VAL A 521 -15.56 13.44 -5.81
CA VAL A 521 -14.93 12.76 -4.67
C VAL A 521 -15.03 13.64 -3.44
N GLU A 522 -15.68 13.14 -2.40
CA GLU A 522 -15.80 13.79 -1.09
C GLU A 522 -14.97 13.03 -0.05
N THR A 523 -14.09 13.73 0.68
CA THR A 523 -13.34 13.12 1.78
C THR A 523 -14.24 13.02 3.02
N MET A 524 -14.48 11.79 3.49
CA MET A 524 -15.26 11.53 4.70
C MET A 524 -14.38 11.52 5.95
N SER A 525 -13.20 10.92 5.83
CA SER A 525 -12.17 10.92 6.87
C SER A 525 -10.78 10.88 6.26
N ASP A 526 -9.81 11.43 6.97
CA ASP A 526 -8.39 11.35 6.68
C ASP A 526 -7.60 11.17 7.98
N TRP A 527 -6.43 10.55 7.86
CA TRP A 527 -5.48 10.42 8.97
C TRP A 527 -4.05 10.43 8.44
N ILE A 528 -3.14 10.92 9.28
CA ILE A 528 -1.68 10.92 9.09
C ILE A 528 -1.08 10.45 10.42
N THR A 529 -0.14 9.49 10.39
CA THR A 529 0.47 8.90 11.60
C THR A 529 1.56 9.74 12.23
#